data_AF-A0A7Y5R7R7-F1
#
_entry.id   AF-A0A7Y5R7R7-F1
#
_cell.length_a   1.000
_cell.length_b   1.000
_cell.length_c   1.000
_cell.angle_alpha   90.00
_cell.angle_beta   90.00
_cell.angle_gamma   90.00
#
_symmetry.space_group_name_H-M   'P 1'
#
loop_
_entity.id
_entity.type
_entity.pdbx_description
1 polymer ?
#
loop_
_entity_poly.entity_id
_entity_poly.type
_entity_poly.pdbx_seq_one_letter_code
_entity_poly.pdbx_strand_id
1 'polypeptide(L)'
;MRYLIGPELLWLLFYGGAILVAKANVPPRYAVDDFIERSWFYLPLLVLLTFALWWAPAVEKNWLLLRVWVACIIGGHFVLEKIMEANSTQGPGIGTGYLVGMIFIFLWLVVGSIFVVIKF
;
A
#
# COMPACT_ATOMS: atom_id res chain seq x y z
N MET A 1 24.92 4.66 -0.62
CA MET A 1 23.92 3.58 -0.83
C MET A 1 22.97 3.35 0.35
N ARG A 2 23.06 4.11 1.47
CA ARG A 2 22.22 3.91 2.67
C ARG A 2 20.78 4.46 2.58
N TYR A 3 20.44 5.15 1.48
CA TYR A 3 19.14 5.83 1.29
C TYR A 3 18.18 5.12 0.33
N LEU A 4 18.65 4.13 -0.43
CA LEU A 4 17.82 3.44 -1.43
C LEU A 4 16.87 2.40 -0.83
N ILE A 5 17.22 1.80 0.31
CA ILE A 5 16.36 0.83 0.99
C ILE A 5 15.52 1.61 2.02
N GLY A 6 14.30 1.94 1.64
CA GLY A 6 13.38 2.74 2.43
C GLY A 6 11.92 2.43 2.12
N PRO A 7 10.99 3.13 2.78
CA PRO A 7 9.57 2.92 2.56
C PRO A 7 9.17 3.23 1.11
N GLU A 8 9.81 4.21 0.46
CA GLU A 8 9.52 4.60 -0.92
C GLU A 8 9.77 3.44 -1.91
N LEU A 9 10.88 2.71 -1.73
CA LEU A 9 11.20 1.56 -2.59
C LEU A 9 10.20 0.42 -2.39
N LEU A 10 9.78 0.15 -1.14
CA LEU A 10 8.76 -0.86 -0.85
C LEU A 10 7.44 -0.54 -1.57
N TRP A 11 6.98 0.70 -1.46
CA TRP A 11 5.75 1.13 -2.10
C TRP A 11 5.84 1.17 -3.62
N LEU A 12 7.01 1.49 -4.18
CA LEU A 12 7.25 1.36 -5.62
C LEU A 12 7.18 -0.10 -6.08
N LEU A 13 7.68 -1.05 -5.28
CA LEU A 13 7.54 -2.49 -5.57
C LEU A 13 6.07 -2.93 -5.51
N PHE A 14 5.31 -2.48 -4.50
CA PHE A 14 3.88 -2.78 -4.40
C PHE A 14 3.11 -2.21 -5.59
N TYR A 15 3.45 -1.00 -6.04
CA TYR A 15 2.88 -0.41 -7.25
C TYR A 15 3.23 -1.22 -8.51
N GLY A 16 4.47 -1.70 -8.62
CA GLY A 16 4.84 -2.65 -9.67
C GLY A 16 3.97 -3.91 -9.66
N GLY A 17 3.70 -4.46 -8.47
CA GLY A 17 2.77 -5.58 -8.29
C GLY A 17 1.34 -5.24 -8.72
N ALA A 18 0.83 -4.06 -8.36
CA ALA A 18 -0.47 -3.57 -8.80
C ALA A 18 -0.58 -3.50 -10.33
N ILE A 19 0.46 -3.03 -11.02
CA ILE A 19 0.51 -3.03 -12.50
C ILE A 19 0.43 -4.45 -13.05
N LEU A 20 1.12 -5.41 -12.46
CA LEU A 20 1.10 -6.80 -12.91
C LEU A 20 -0.29 -7.42 -12.74
N VAL A 21 -0.95 -7.16 -11.60
CA VAL A 21 -2.35 -7.58 -11.37
C VAL A 21 -3.27 -6.95 -12.41
N ALA A 22 -3.13 -5.64 -12.66
CA ALA A 22 -3.94 -4.95 -13.65
C ALA A 22 -3.75 -5.51 -15.06
N LYS A 23 -2.51 -5.83 -15.45
CA LYS A 23 -2.20 -6.47 -16.74
C LYS A 23 -2.73 -7.90 -16.85
N ALA A 24 -2.83 -8.61 -15.73
CA ALA A 24 -3.41 -9.96 -15.70
C ALA A 24 -4.95 -9.95 -15.80
N ASN A 25 -5.59 -8.82 -15.50
CA ASN A 25 -7.05 -8.67 -15.48
C ASN A 25 -7.59 -7.96 -16.73
N VAL A 26 -7.29 -8.50 -17.91
CA VAL A 26 -7.73 -7.92 -19.19
C VAL A 26 -8.68 -8.87 -19.94
N PRO A 27 -9.55 -8.34 -20.82
CA PRO A 27 -10.39 -9.18 -21.67
C PRO A 27 -9.55 -10.20 -22.46
N PRO A 28 -10.03 -11.44 -22.64
CA PRO A 28 -11.38 -11.93 -22.36
C PRO A 28 -11.56 -12.58 -20.97
N ARG A 29 -10.56 -12.54 -20.08
CA ARG A 29 -10.57 -13.31 -18.83
C ARG A 29 -10.26 -12.43 -17.61
N TYR A 30 -11.30 -12.05 -16.87
CA TYR A 30 -11.18 -11.30 -15.62
C TYR A 30 -10.92 -12.21 -14.42
N ALA A 31 -9.79 -12.92 -14.44
CA ALA A 31 -9.50 -13.98 -13.47
C ALA A 31 -9.26 -13.46 -12.03
N VAL A 32 -9.05 -12.15 -11.84
CA VAL A 32 -8.66 -11.58 -10.55
C VAL A 32 -9.60 -10.48 -10.06
N ASP A 33 -10.80 -10.35 -10.64
CA ASP A 33 -11.81 -9.38 -10.18
C ASP A 33 -12.15 -9.55 -8.70
N ASP A 34 -12.40 -10.78 -8.24
CA ASP A 34 -12.69 -11.07 -6.83
C ASP A 34 -11.56 -10.62 -5.89
N PHE A 35 -10.31 -10.73 -6.34
CA PHE A 35 -9.15 -10.25 -5.59
C PHE A 35 -9.11 -8.72 -5.56
N ILE A 36 -9.36 -8.07 -6.71
CA ILE A 36 -9.42 -6.61 -6.82
C ILE A 36 -10.51 -6.05 -5.91
N GLU A 37 -11.71 -6.63 -5.90
CA GLU A 37 -12.82 -6.19 -5.06
C GLU A 37 -12.54 -6.31 -3.55
N ARG A 38 -11.69 -7.26 -3.14
CA ARG A 38 -11.32 -7.45 -1.72
C ARG A 38 -10.02 -6.73 -1.35
N SER A 39 -9.34 -6.12 -2.33
CA SER A 39 -8.02 -5.54 -2.15
C SER A 39 -8.00 -4.37 -1.15
N TRP A 40 -9.13 -3.66 -0.98
CA TRP A 40 -9.29 -2.59 0.01
C TRP A 40 -9.05 -3.07 1.45
N PHE A 41 -9.23 -4.36 1.74
CA PHE A 41 -8.98 -4.93 3.06
C PHE A 41 -7.53 -5.35 3.25
N TYR A 42 -6.92 -5.98 2.23
CA TYR A 42 -5.58 -6.56 2.33
C TYR A 42 -4.45 -5.56 2.05
N LEU A 43 -4.63 -4.62 1.11
CA LEU A 43 -3.59 -3.64 0.75
C LEU A 43 -3.18 -2.73 1.91
N PRO A 44 -4.09 -2.27 2.79
CA PRO A 44 -3.69 -1.52 3.97
C PRO A 44 -2.72 -2.25 4.90
N LEU A 45 -2.68 -3.59 4.89
CA LEU A 45 -1.73 -4.36 5.69
C LEU A 45 -0.28 -4.18 5.22
N LEU A 46 -0.05 -3.69 4.00
CA LEU A 46 1.29 -3.33 3.50
C LEU A 46 1.93 -2.18 4.30
N VAL A 47 1.11 -1.36 4.98
CA VAL A 47 1.60 -0.35 5.93
C VAL A 47 2.36 -1.02 7.08
N LEU A 48 1.83 -2.12 7.64
CA LEU A 48 2.50 -2.86 8.71
C LEU A 48 3.84 -3.43 8.25
N LEU A 49 3.90 -3.93 7.01
CA LEU A 49 5.14 -4.39 6.41
C LEU A 49 6.16 -3.24 6.25
N THR A 50 5.68 -2.02 5.99
CA THR A 50 6.54 -0.83 5.92
C THR A 50 7.12 -0.48 7.30
N PHE A 51 6.36 -0.65 8.38
CA PHE A 51 6.88 -0.49 9.75
C PHE A 51 7.91 -1.57 10.14
N ALA A 52 7.95 -2.71 9.44
CA ALA A 52 9.01 -3.71 9.63
C ALA A 52 10.43 -3.14 9.35
N LEU A 53 10.53 -2.03 8.61
CA LEU A 53 11.79 -1.33 8.37
C LEU A 53 12.47 -0.82 9.65
N TRP A 54 11.78 -0.69 10.79
CA TRP A 54 12.44 -0.34 12.06
C TRP A 54 13.40 -1.42 12.56
N TRP A 55 13.15 -2.68 12.23
CA TRP A 55 14.04 -3.79 12.61
C TRP A 55 15.21 -3.99 11.64
N ALA A 56 15.19 -3.35 10.47
CA ALA A 56 16.29 -3.46 9.51
C ALA A 56 17.47 -2.54 9.91
N PRO A 57 18.67 -3.08 10.22
CA PRO A 57 19.81 -2.28 10.68
C PRO A 57 20.43 -1.41 9.58
N ALA A 58 20.17 -1.74 8.30
CA ALA A 58 20.65 -0.98 7.15
C ALA A 58 19.82 0.28 6.86
N VAL A 59 18.61 0.39 7.42
CA VAL A 59 17.67 1.49 7.15
C VAL A 59 17.96 2.64 8.09
N GLU A 60 18.13 3.83 7.52
CA GLU A 60 18.29 5.03 8.33
C GLU A 60 17.01 5.38 9.09
N LYS A 61 17.14 5.59 10.41
CA LYS A 61 16.03 5.87 11.33
C LYS A 61 15.69 7.34 11.43
N ASN A 62 16.67 8.22 11.18
CA ASN A 62 16.44 9.65 11.11
C ASN A 62 15.35 9.96 10.07
N TRP A 63 14.27 10.61 10.51
CA TRP A 63 13.10 10.93 9.68
C TRP A 63 12.34 9.74 9.10
N LEU A 64 12.62 8.50 9.55
CA LEU A 64 11.97 7.31 9.00
C LEU A 64 10.45 7.36 9.17
N LEU A 65 9.97 7.85 10.31
CA LEU A 65 8.54 7.99 10.56
C LEU A 65 7.86 8.90 9.54
N LEU A 66 8.40 10.10 9.30
CA LEU A 66 7.84 11.01 8.30
C LEU A 66 7.86 10.38 6.91
N ARG A 67 8.97 9.72 6.53
CA ARG A 67 9.09 9.04 5.24
C ARG A 67 8.06 7.92 5.08
N VAL A 68 7.82 7.15 6.13
CA VAL A 68 6.79 6.09 6.14
C VAL A 68 5.41 6.69 5.93
N TRP A 69 5.07 7.78 6.61
CA TRP A 69 3.81 8.49 6.40
C TRP A 69 3.62 8.94 4.95
N VAL A 70 4.61 9.64 4.41
CA VAL A 70 4.56 10.16 3.02
C VAL A 70 4.49 9.02 2.01
N ALA A 71 5.36 8.01 2.14
CA ALA A 71 5.41 6.88 1.22
C ALA A 71 4.14 6.03 1.27
N CYS A 72 3.58 5.76 2.46
CA CYS A 72 2.36 4.97 2.59
C CYS A 72 1.13 5.71 2.07
N ILE A 73 1.02 7.03 2.24
CA ILE A 73 -0.12 7.80 1.71
C ILE A 73 -0.02 7.88 0.19
N ILE A 74 1.13 8.31 -0.35
CA ILE A 74 1.31 8.50 -1.79
C ILE A 74 1.31 7.14 -2.51
N GLY A 75 2.10 6.18 -2.01
CA GLY A 75 2.14 4.83 -2.54
C GLY A 75 0.81 4.11 -2.38
N GLY A 76 0.14 4.27 -1.24
CA GLY A 76 -1.20 3.74 -0.97
C GLY A 76 -2.22 4.19 -1.99
N HIS A 77 -2.25 5.49 -2.25
CA HIS A 77 -3.09 6.09 -3.28
C HIS A 77 -2.86 5.43 -4.65
N PHE A 78 -1.61 5.42 -5.13
CA PHE A 78 -1.30 4.86 -6.46
C PHE A 78 -1.55 3.36 -6.56
N VAL A 79 -1.24 2.58 -5.53
CA VAL A 79 -1.48 1.14 -5.50
C VAL A 79 -2.98 0.83 -5.53
N LEU A 80 -3.76 1.49 -4.66
CA LEU A 80 -5.21 1.28 -4.58
C LEU A 80 -5.89 1.75 -5.86
N GLU A 81 -5.58 2.95 -6.35
CA GLU A 81 -6.14 3.47 -7.60
C GLU A 81 -5.87 2.51 -8.75
N LYS A 82 -4.63 2.07 -8.93
CA LYS A 82 -4.26 1.18 -10.04
C LYS A 82 -4.94 -0.18 -9.98
N ILE A 83 -5.09 -0.74 -8.78
CA ILE A 83 -5.78 -2.03 -8.59
C ILE A 83 -7.28 -1.87 -8.82
N MET A 84 -7.90 -0.83 -8.26
CA MET A 84 -9.34 -0.58 -8.37
C MET A 84 -9.76 -0.24 -9.81
N GLU A 85 -8.95 0.53 -10.53
CA GLU A 85 -9.15 0.83 -11.96
C GLU A 85 -9.12 -0.45 -12.82
N ALA A 86 -8.40 -1.48 -12.38
CA ALA A 86 -8.30 -2.73 -13.12
C ALA A 86 -9.52 -3.65 -12.98
N ASN A 87 -10.50 -3.32 -12.13
CA ASN A 87 -11.72 -4.11 -12.03
C ASN A 87 -12.54 -3.99 -13.33
N SER A 88 -13.08 -5.11 -13.81
CA SER A 88 -13.89 -5.13 -15.04
C SER A 88 -15.18 -4.32 -14.95
N THR A 89 -15.75 -4.23 -13.74
CA THR A 89 -17.05 -3.62 -13.45
C THR A 89 -16.83 -2.35 -12.63
N GLN A 90 -16.73 -1.23 -13.34
CA GLN A 90 -16.62 0.08 -12.70
C GLN A 90 -17.97 0.50 -12.13
N GLY A 91 -18.03 0.73 -10.82
CA GLY A 91 -19.26 1.11 -10.11
C GLY A 91 -18.99 1.70 -8.74
N PRO A 92 -20.05 2.12 -8.02
CA PRO A 92 -19.91 2.78 -6.71
C PRO A 92 -19.10 1.97 -5.70
N GLY A 93 -19.20 0.63 -5.74
CA GLY A 93 -18.47 -0.27 -4.85
C GLY A 93 -16.95 -0.15 -4.96
N ILE A 94 -16.41 0.06 -6.16
CA ILE A 94 -14.97 0.23 -6.40
C ILE A 94 -14.47 1.57 -5.83
N GLY A 95 -15.23 2.64 -6.05
CA GLY A 95 -14.94 3.95 -5.46
C GLY A 95 -14.98 3.94 -3.93
N THR A 96 -15.98 3.27 -3.35
CA THR A 96 -16.05 3.05 -1.90
C THR A 96 -14.89 2.19 -1.40
N GLY A 97 -14.52 1.13 -2.13
CA GLY A 97 -13.36 0.29 -1.81
C GLY A 97 -12.06 1.09 -1.74
N TYR A 98 -11.81 1.96 -2.72
CA TYR A 98 -10.67 2.88 -2.70
C TYR A 98 -10.68 3.77 -1.45
N LEU A 99 -11.80 4.43 -1.14
CA LEU A 99 -11.91 5.33 0.02
C LEU A 99 -11.68 4.59 1.34
N VAL A 100 -12.32 3.43 1.52
CA VAL A 100 -12.15 2.60 2.73
C VAL A 100 -10.70 2.12 2.84
N GLY A 101 -10.09 1.69 1.74
CA GLY A 101 -8.68 1.30 1.70
C GLY A 101 -7.76 2.44 2.18
N MET A 102 -7.97 3.66 1.69
CA MET A 102 -7.19 4.83 2.13
C MET A 102 -7.41 5.17 3.62
N ILE A 103 -8.64 5.06 4.12
CA ILE A 103 -8.93 5.24 5.55
C ILE A 103 -8.18 4.21 6.37
N PHE A 104 -8.18 2.94 5.96
CA PHE A 104 -7.46 1.89 6.67
C PHE A 104 -5.94 2.07 6.61
N ILE A 105 -5.38 2.55 5.49
CA ILE A 105 -3.96 2.92 5.41
C ILE A 105 -3.63 3.97 6.47
N PHE A 106 -4.47 5.01 6.58
CA PHE A 106 -4.28 6.05 7.59
C PHE A 106 -4.39 5.52 9.02
N LEU A 107 -5.39 4.67 9.31
CA LEU A 107 -5.54 4.05 10.63
C LEU A 107 -4.32 3.19 11.01
N TRP A 108 -3.82 2.37 10.08
CA TRP A 108 -2.61 1.57 10.32
C TRP A 108 -1.36 2.43 10.47
N LEU A 109 -1.27 3.57 9.78
CA LEU A 109 -0.20 4.55 10.00
C LEU A 109 -0.22 5.10 11.42
N VAL A 110 -1.40 5.46 11.94
CA VAL A 110 -1.55 5.93 13.33
C VAL A 110 -1.15 4.83 14.31
N VAL A 111 -1.70 3.62 14.17
CA VAL A 111 -1.39 2.49 15.06
C VAL A 111 0.10 2.14 15.04
N GLY A 112 0.71 2.05 13.85
CA GLY A 112 2.14 1.78 13.70
C GLY A 112 3.01 2.89 14.27
N SER A 113 2.59 4.16 14.15
CA SER A 113 3.30 5.29 14.76
C SER A 113 3.32 5.20 16.28
N ILE A 114 2.17 4.91 16.90
CA ILE A 114 2.07 4.72 18.35
C ILE A 114 3.00 3.57 18.79
N PHE A 115 2.96 2.43 18.08
CA PHE A 115 3.80 1.29 18.39
C PHE A 115 5.29 1.62 18.33
N VAL A 116 5.74 2.30 17.28
CA VAL A 116 7.14 2.70 17.13
C VAL A 116 7.57 3.61 18.26
N VAL A 117 6.79 4.65 18.56
CA VAL A 117 7.10 5.63 19.62
C VAL A 117 7.22 5.00 21.00
N ILE A 118 6.45 3.93 21.28
CA ILE A 118 6.54 3.21 22.55
C ILE A 118 7.79 2.32 22.62
N LYS A 119 8.21 1.73 21.49
CA LYS A 119 9.23 0.67 21.46
C LYS A 119 10.63 1.16 21.13
N PHE A 120 10.77 2.23 20.35
CA PHE A 120 12.03 2.74 19.79
C PHE A 120 12.20 4.22 20.10
#